data_AF-A0A8F6TXD4-F1
#
_entry.id   AF-A0A8F6TXD4-F1
#
_cell.length_a   1.000
_cell.length_b   1.000
_cell.length_c   1.000
_cell.angle_alpha   90.00
_cell.angle_beta   90.00
_cell.angle_gamma   90.00
#
_symmetry.space_group_name_H-M   'P 1'
#
loop_
_entity.id
_entity.type
_entity.pdbx_description
1 polymer ?
#
loop_
_entity_poly.entity_id
_entity_poly.type
_entity_poly.pdbx_seq_one_letter_code
_entity_poly.pdbx_strand_id
1 'polypeptide(L)'
;MKFSDLTILSKLAIGLVILGGIFSFSMSNTSTANGVTTCETYDYGRLIFGGLAVIVGGLGEFAALRLRETRVVNLLASGGASMLGILLVLIGLGILGGAC
;
A
#
# COMPACT_ATOMS: atom_id res chain seq x y z
N MET A 1 -23.57 -0.98 5.87
CA MET A 1 -22.84 -1.97 5.04
C MET A 1 -22.33 -3.07 5.95
N LYS A 2 -22.64 -4.34 5.69
CA LYS A 2 -22.10 -5.43 6.51
C LYS A 2 -20.73 -5.82 5.95
N PHE A 3 -19.73 -5.95 6.82
CA PHE A 3 -18.42 -6.52 6.48
C PHE A 3 -18.53 -7.93 5.87
N SER A 4 -19.69 -8.58 5.95
CA SER A 4 -19.94 -9.90 5.34
C SER A 4 -20.03 -9.86 3.80
N ASP A 5 -20.29 -8.70 3.18
CA ASP A 5 -20.48 -8.58 1.73
C ASP A 5 -19.17 -8.36 0.94
N LEU A 6 -18.05 -8.16 1.66
CA LEU A 6 -16.73 -8.00 1.05
C LEU A 6 -16.06 -9.35 0.80
N THR A 7 -15.42 -9.47 -0.36
CA THR A 7 -14.58 -10.64 -0.67
C THR A 7 -13.42 -10.74 0.30
N ILE A 8 -12.92 -11.97 0.50
CA ILE A 8 -11.75 -12.24 1.33
C ILE A 8 -10.56 -11.38 0.87
N LEU A 9 -10.38 -11.22 -0.45
CA LEU A 9 -9.32 -10.41 -1.04
C LEU A 9 -9.42 -8.93 -0.66
N SER A 10 -10.62 -8.33 -0.74
CA SER A 10 -10.81 -6.92 -0.37
C SER A 10 -10.54 -6.69 1.13
N LYS A 11 -10.92 -7.64 2.00
CA LYS A 11 -10.61 -7.57 3.43
C LYS A 11 -9.10 -7.65 3.70
N LEU A 12 -8.43 -8.57 3.00
CA LEU A 12 -6.98 -8.76 3.09
C LEU A 12 -6.22 -7.52 2.62
N ALA A 13 -6.65 -6.93 1.51
CA ALA A 13 -6.06 -5.69 0.98
C ALA A 13 -6.19 -4.53 1.98
N ILE A 14 -7.37 -4.32 2.58
CA ILE A 14 -7.56 -3.31 3.63
C ILE A 14 -6.67 -3.60 4.85
N GLY A 15 -6.59 -4.86 5.28
CA GLY A 15 -5.73 -5.27 6.40
C GLY A 15 -4.25 -5.00 6.15
N LEU A 16 -3.77 -5.26 4.94
CA LEU A 16 -2.39 -5.00 4.52
C LEU A 16 -2.07 -3.50 4.51
N VAL A 17 -2.99 -2.66 4.04
CA VAL A 17 -2.83 -1.19 4.09
C VAL A 17 -2.72 -0.70 5.53
N ILE A 18 -3.59 -1.18 6.42
CA ILE A 18 -3.54 -0.81 7.85
C ILE A 18 -2.23 -1.26 8.48
N LEU A 19 -1.79 -2.50 8.21
CA LEU A 19 -0.51 -3.01 8.67
C LEU A 19 0.66 -2.18 8.15
N GLY A 20 0.65 -1.79 6.88
CA GLY A 20 1.68 -0.92 6.30
C GLY A 20 1.69 0.49 6.90
N GLY A 21 0.55 1.00 7.36
CA GLY A 21 0.50 2.27 8.08
C GLY A 21 1.10 2.21 9.50
N ILE A 22 1.02 1.04 10.15
CA ILE A 22 1.46 0.84 11.55
C ILE A 22 2.91 0.35 11.61
N PHE A 23 3.29 -0.61 10.77
CA PHE A 23 4.64 -1.18 10.73
C PHE A 23 5.53 -0.35 9.83
N SER A 24 6.43 0.41 10.47
CA SER A 24 7.47 1.20 9.83
C SER A 24 8.84 0.66 10.26
N PHE A 25 9.61 0.18 9.29
CA PHE A 25 11.01 -0.21 9.47
C PHE A 25 11.87 0.67 8.55
N SER A 26 12.19 1.86 9.05
CA SER A 26 12.99 2.85 8.35
C SER A 26 14.49 2.57 8.48
N MET A 27 15.17 2.40 7.36
CA MET A 27 16.63 2.52 7.22
C MET A 27 16.96 3.82 6.51
N SER A 28 17.95 4.54 7.04
CA SER A 28 18.46 5.78 6.46
C SER A 28 19.91 5.56 6.03
N ASN A 29 20.18 5.67 4.72
CA ASN A 29 21.52 5.67 4.18
C ASN A 29 21.91 7.10 3.80
N THR A 30 23.03 7.56 4.35
CA THR A 30 23.64 8.84 3.97
C THR A 30 24.86 8.53 3.12
N SER A 31 24.84 8.95 1.86
CA SER A 31 25.98 8.86 0.96
C SER A 31 26.43 10.27 0.61
N THR A 32 27.73 10.53 0.76
CA THR A 32 28.29 11.82 0.37
C THR A 32 29.06 11.61 -0.92
N ALA A 33 28.49 12.05 -2.05
CA ALA A 33 29.14 11.99 -3.35
C ALA A 33 29.33 13.42 -3.87
N ASN A 34 30.57 13.78 -4.23
CA ASN A 34 30.93 15.10 -4.77
C ASN A 34 30.47 16.31 -3.93
N GLY A 35 30.52 16.20 -2.58
CA GLY A 35 30.17 17.30 -1.67
C GLY A 35 28.67 17.53 -1.49
N VAL A 36 27.81 16.72 -2.11
CA VAL A 36 26.37 16.71 -1.88
C VAL A 36 26.04 15.51 -0.99
N THR A 37 25.51 15.78 0.20
CA THR A 37 24.92 14.75 1.09
C THR A 37 23.60 14.30 0.50
N THR A 38 23.57 13.13 -0.15
CA THR A 38 22.33 12.46 -0.49
C THR A 38 21.90 11.62 0.71
N CYS A 39 20.68 11.88 1.14
CA CYS A 39 20.06 11.23 2.28
C CYS A 39 18.86 10.47 1.75
N GLU A 40 18.97 9.15 1.71
CA GLU A 40 17.88 8.29 1.27
C GLU A 40 17.31 7.55 2.47
N THR A 41 16.03 7.77 2.73
CA THR A 41 15.25 7.06 3.73
C THR A 41 14.35 6.03 3.06
N TYR A 42 14.55 4.76 3.39
CA TYR A 42 13.71 3.66 2.96
C TYR A 42 12.97 3.07 4.16
N ASP A 43 11.64 3.07 4.12
CA ASP A 43 10.80 2.33 5.05
C ASP A 43 10.34 1.02 4.41
N TYR A 44 11.06 -0.05 4.76
CA TYR A 44 10.80 -1.39 4.26
C TYR A 44 9.45 -1.94 4.72
N GLY A 45 8.94 -1.50 5.87
CA GLY A 45 7.62 -1.90 6.35
C GLY A 45 6.54 -1.40 5.41
N ARG A 46 6.55 -0.09 5.14
CA ARG A 46 5.62 0.55 4.20
C ARG A 46 5.76 0.02 2.77
N LEU A 47 6.99 -0.26 2.34
CA LEU A 47 7.28 -0.85 1.03
C LEU A 47 6.70 -2.26 0.87
N ILE A 48 6.96 -3.17 1.82
CA ILE A 48 6.53 -4.56 1.72
C ILE A 48 5.01 -4.66 1.88
N PHE A 49 4.44 -4.05 2.91
CA PHE A 49 3.00 -4.11 3.16
C PHE A 49 2.21 -3.29 2.15
N GLY A 50 2.71 -2.13 1.74
CA GLY A 50 2.13 -1.33 0.66
C GLY A 50 2.17 -2.07 -0.67
N GLY A 51 3.29 -2.68 -1.03
CA GLY A 51 3.43 -3.48 -2.26
C GLY A 51 2.50 -4.68 -2.28
N LEU A 52 2.41 -5.43 -1.17
CA LEU A 52 1.46 -6.53 -1.03
C LEU A 52 0.00 -6.04 -1.12
N ALA A 53 -0.32 -4.89 -0.54
CA ALA A 53 -1.65 -4.28 -0.66
C ALA A 53 -2.01 -3.93 -2.11
N VAL A 54 -1.04 -3.46 -2.91
CA VAL A 54 -1.26 -3.21 -4.35
C VAL A 54 -1.55 -4.50 -5.10
N ILE A 55 -0.77 -5.55 -4.87
CA ILE A 55 -0.94 -6.84 -5.56
C ILE A 55 -2.28 -7.47 -5.19
N VAL A 56 -2.58 -7.57 -3.89
CA VAL A 56 -3.82 -8.18 -3.40
C VAL A 56 -5.04 -7.31 -3.75
N GLY A 57 -4.89 -5.98 -3.69
CA GLY A 57 -5.89 -5.02 -4.13
C GLY A 57 -6.22 -5.17 -5.63
N GLY A 58 -5.21 -5.27 -6.49
CA GLY A 58 -5.41 -5.50 -7.92
C GLY A 58 -6.11 -6.84 -8.21
N LEU A 59 -5.70 -7.92 -7.53
CA LEU A 59 -6.37 -9.22 -7.64
C LEU A 59 -7.83 -9.17 -7.16
N GLY A 60 -8.10 -8.42 -6.08
CA GLY A 60 -9.45 -8.19 -5.58
C GLY A 60 -10.32 -7.36 -6.54
N GLU A 61 -9.76 -6.41 -7.29
CA GLU A 61 -10.47 -5.69 -8.35
C GLU A 61 -10.84 -6.63 -9.51
N PHE A 62 -9.91 -7.49 -9.95
CA PHE A 62 -10.18 -8.51 -10.96
C PHE A 62 -11.28 -9.49 -10.52
N ALA A 63 -11.28 -9.92 -9.25
CA ALA A 63 -12.33 -10.75 -8.70
C ALA A 63 -13.67 -10.00 -8.60
N ALA A 64 -13.64 -8.73 -8.19
CA ALA A 64 -14.83 -7.88 -8.07
C ALA A 64 -15.52 -7.65 -9.41
N LEU A 65 -14.77 -7.54 -10.52
CA LEU A 65 -15.31 -7.42 -11.87
C LEU A 65 -16.19 -8.62 -12.26
N ARG A 66 -16.02 -9.79 -11.64
CA ARG A 66 -16.87 -10.97 -11.90
C ARG A 66 -18.18 -10.98 -11.10
N LEU A 67 -18.35 -10.07 -10.15
CA LEU A 67 -19.57 -9.96 -9.33
C LEU A 67 -20.60 -9.04 -10.02
N ARG A 68 -21.89 -9.26 -9.76
CA ARG A 68 -23.01 -8.43 -10.27
C ARG A 68 -23.50 -7.40 -9.24
N GLU A 69 -24.03 -7.84 -8.10
CA GLU A 69 -24.64 -6.93 -7.11
C GLU A 69 -23.61 -6.22 -6.22
N THR A 70 -22.55 -6.90 -5.79
CA THR A 70 -21.54 -6.35 -4.87
C THR A 70 -20.29 -5.84 -5.58
N ARG A 71 -20.36 -5.68 -6.92
CA ARG A 71 -19.25 -5.26 -7.78
C ARG A 71 -18.66 -3.95 -7.32
N VAL A 72 -19.48 -2.89 -7.28
CA VAL A 72 -19.01 -1.52 -7.03
C VAL A 72 -18.34 -1.42 -5.67
N VAL A 73 -18.90 -2.07 -4.64
CA VAL A 73 -18.37 -2.02 -3.28
C VAL A 73 -17.02 -2.73 -3.17
N ASN A 74 -16.88 -3.93 -3.74
CA ASN A 74 -15.60 -4.63 -3.75
C ASN A 74 -14.57 -3.89 -4.60
N LEU A 75 -14.97 -3.28 -5.71
CA LEU A 75 -14.08 -2.48 -6.55
C LEU A 75 -13.59 -1.24 -5.79
N LEU A 76 -14.47 -0.56 -5.05
CA LEU A 76 -14.10 0.62 -4.28
C LEU A 76 -13.20 0.28 -3.09
N ALA A 77 -13.49 -0.82 -2.40
CA ALA A 77 -12.65 -1.31 -1.30
C ALA A 77 -11.26 -1.76 -1.79
N SER A 78 -11.22 -2.51 -2.88
CA SER A 78 -9.99 -3.09 -3.41
C SER A 78 -9.14 -2.04 -4.16
N GLY A 79 -9.79 -1.19 -4.95
CA GLY A 79 -9.18 -0.05 -5.64
C GLY A 79 -8.72 1.05 -4.67
N GLY A 80 -9.49 1.30 -3.62
CA GLY A 80 -9.07 2.19 -2.53
C GLY A 80 -7.84 1.66 -1.80
N ALA A 81 -7.82 0.34 -1.52
CA ALA A 81 -6.67 -0.30 -0.90
C ALA A 81 -5.43 -0.31 -1.81
N SER A 82 -5.59 -0.49 -3.13
CA SER A 82 -4.46 -0.43 -4.06
C SER A 82 -3.90 1.00 -4.18
N MET A 83 -4.74 2.03 -4.25
CA MET A 83 -4.27 3.42 -4.23
C MET A 83 -3.52 3.77 -2.94
N LEU A 84 -4.05 3.37 -1.78
CA LEU A 84 -3.37 3.59 -0.50
C LEU A 84 -2.08 2.77 -0.38
N GLY A 85 -2.06 1.55 -0.95
CA GLY A 85 -0.86 0.74 -1.07
C GLY A 85 0.24 1.42 -1.89
N ILE A 86 -0.10 2.01 -3.04
CA ILE A 86 0.85 2.81 -3.85
C ILE A 86 1.37 4.00 -3.05
N LEU A 87 0.49 4.70 -2.34
CA LEU A 87 0.87 5.85 -1.52
C LEU A 87 1.83 5.43 -0.39
N LEU A 88 1.59 4.31 0.27
CA LEU A 88 2.50 3.72 1.25
C LEU A 88 3.85 3.35 0.64
N VAL A 89 3.87 2.79 -0.57
CA VAL A 89 5.12 2.48 -1.29
C VAL A 89 5.90 3.77 -1.61
N LEU A 90 5.23 4.82 -2.07
CA LEU A 90 5.87 6.11 -2.35
C LEU A 90 6.45 6.78 -1.11
N ILE A 91 5.70 6.73 0.00
CA ILE A 91 6.19 7.21 1.30
C ILE A 91 7.36 6.33 1.78
N GLY A 92 7.26 5.01 1.59
CA GLY A 92 8.31 4.07 1.97
C GLY A 92 9.58 4.18 1.15
N LEU A 93 9.51 4.67 -0.08
CA LEU A 93 10.67 5.04 -0.89
C LEU A 93 11.26 6.41 -0.52
N GLY A 94 10.64 7.15 0.40
CA GLY A 94 11.05 8.51 0.74
C GLY A 94 10.70 9.56 -0.32
N ILE A 95 9.91 9.21 -1.36
CA ILE A 95 9.50 10.13 -2.43
C ILE A 95 8.48 11.14 -1.92
N LEU A 96 7.59 10.72 -0.99
CA LEU A 96 6.59 11.56 -0.36
C LEU A 96 6.81 11.61 1.15
N GLY A 97 7.17 12.79 1.67
CA GLY A 97 7.37 13.00 3.11
C GLY A 97 8.62 12.34 3.70
N GLY A 98 9.67 12.15 2.88
CA GLY A 98 10.98 11.74 3.36
C GLY A 98 11.50 12.68 4.47
N ALA A 99 12.27 12.12 5.41
CA ALA A 99 12.94 12.91 6.45
C ALA A 99 14.10 13.76 5.89
N CYS A 100 14.37 13.58 4.60
CA CYS A 100 15.16 14.34 3.66
C CYS A 100 14.30 14.46 2.38
#